data_AF-A0A497QVJ9-F1
#
_entry.id   AF-A0A497QVJ9-F1
#
_cell.length_a   1.000
_cell.length_b   1.000
_cell.length_c   1.000
_cell.angle_alpha   90.00
_cell.angle_beta   90.00
_cell.angle_gamma   90.00
#
_symmetry.space_group_name_H-M   'P 1'
#
loop_
_entity.id
_entity.type
_entity.pdbx_description
1 polymer ?
#
loop_
_entity_poly.entity_id
_entity_poly.type
_entity_poly.pdbx_seq_one_letter_code
_entity_poly.pdbx_strand_id
1 'polypeptide(L)'
;MVKKLRNSEKQPKHPKDYSRLATIILGLYALVFGFFGILCAKYGDNSVDDRLIWHFMLYFKGYDPETPLKVWDFGGMPLILILIGFFFVYREEISLYGFKHVLYILPLPTLISLIWYWINLNNLSEGLRLQFGTLNGYLTIIIDSLLLFFGAFIGYKIKQYVLFKQGVIFPNRKYLTTSTTMI
;
A
#
# COMPACT_ATOMS: atom_id res chain seq x y z
N MET A 1 -35.99 29.15 41.71
CA MET A 1 -34.70 28.55 42.14
C MET A 1 -34.44 27.32 41.27
N VAL A 2 -33.31 27.33 40.56
CA VAL A 2 -32.67 26.22 39.81
C VAL A 2 -33.44 25.57 38.65
N LYS A 3 -33.42 26.24 37.48
CA LYS A 3 -33.57 25.58 36.18
C LYS A 3 -32.32 24.71 35.94
N LYS A 4 -32.51 23.40 35.93
CA LYS A 4 -31.49 22.37 35.69
C LYS A 4 -31.03 22.46 34.23
N LEU A 5 -30.02 23.28 33.95
CA LEU A 5 -29.29 23.29 32.68
C LEU A 5 -28.47 22.00 32.58
N ARG A 6 -29.13 20.90 32.22
CA ARG A 6 -28.46 19.70 31.74
C ARG A 6 -28.01 20.01 30.30
N ASN A 7 -26.88 20.71 30.19
CA ASN A 7 -26.11 20.79 28.96
C ASN A 7 -25.74 19.35 28.60
N SER A 8 -26.47 18.77 27.64
CA SER A 8 -25.95 17.62 26.92
C SER A 8 -24.75 18.14 26.14
N GLU A 9 -23.55 17.83 26.63
CA GLU A 9 -22.38 17.76 25.76
C GLU A 9 -22.75 16.82 24.63
N LYS A 10 -23.18 17.39 23.50
CA LYS A 10 -23.17 16.71 22.22
C LYS A 10 -21.71 16.39 21.96
N GLN A 11 -21.28 15.19 22.34
CA GLN A 11 -20.01 14.66 21.87
C GLN A 11 -19.99 14.82 20.35
N PRO A 12 -18.92 15.39 19.76
CA PRO A 12 -18.85 15.53 18.32
C PRO A 12 -18.95 14.13 17.72
N LYS A 13 -20.09 13.83 17.07
CA LYS A 13 -20.27 12.62 16.27
C LYS A 13 -19.14 12.59 15.26
N HIS A 14 -18.20 11.66 15.43
CA HIS A 14 -17.03 11.45 14.58
C HIS A 14 -17.45 11.35 13.10
N PRO A 15 -17.29 12.39 12.25
CA PRO A 15 -17.66 12.30 10.83
C PRO A 15 -16.45 11.85 10.00
N LYS A 16 -15.58 10.98 10.53
CA LYS A 16 -14.24 10.73 9.97
C LYS A 16 -13.94 9.30 9.46
N ASP A 17 -14.80 8.32 9.70
CA ASP A 17 -14.45 6.92 9.36
C ASP A 17 -14.80 6.51 7.92
N TYR A 18 -15.88 7.03 7.34
CA TYR A 18 -16.29 6.69 5.96
C TYR A 18 -15.25 7.08 4.92
N SER A 19 -14.59 8.22 5.12
CA SER A 19 -13.59 8.71 4.20
C SER A 19 -12.36 7.78 4.18
N ARG A 20 -11.93 7.30 5.35
CA ARG A 20 -10.81 6.34 5.50
C ARG A 20 -11.14 5.00 4.86
N LEU A 21 -12.32 4.47 5.16
CA LEU A 21 -12.83 3.23 4.58
C LEU A 21 -12.86 3.30 3.05
N ALA A 22 -13.30 4.44 2.49
CA ALA A 22 -13.32 4.65 1.04
C ALA A 22 -11.91 4.59 0.43
N THR A 23 -10.87 5.10 1.09
CA THR A 23 -9.48 4.95 0.59
C THR A 23 -8.97 3.52 0.68
N ILE A 24 -9.31 2.78 1.74
CA ILE A 24 -8.96 1.36 1.83
C ILE A 24 -9.60 0.58 0.67
N ILE A 25 -10.89 0.82 0.44
CA ILE A 25 -11.64 0.21 -0.65
C ILE A 25 -11.06 0.60 -2.02
N LEU A 26 -10.71 1.87 -2.23
CA LEU A 26 -10.13 2.34 -3.48
C LEU A 26 -8.74 1.73 -3.72
N GLY A 27 -7.91 1.63 -2.68
CA GLY A 27 -6.62 0.93 -2.77
C GLY A 27 -6.80 -0.55 -3.11
N LEU A 28 -7.81 -1.20 -2.54
CA LEU A 28 -8.15 -2.59 -2.84
C LEU A 28 -8.61 -2.76 -4.30
N TYR A 29 -9.48 -1.86 -4.81
CA TYR A 29 -9.87 -1.86 -6.21
C TYR A 29 -8.68 -1.63 -7.13
N ALA A 30 -7.81 -0.65 -6.84
CA ALA A 30 -6.61 -0.39 -7.62
C ALA A 30 -5.68 -1.61 -7.68
N LEU A 31 -5.60 -2.37 -6.59
CA LEU A 31 -4.79 -3.58 -6.51
C LEU A 31 -5.41 -4.72 -7.33
N VAL A 32 -6.72 -4.96 -7.21
CA VAL A 32 -7.44 -5.99 -7.99
C VAL A 32 -7.42 -5.66 -9.47
N PHE A 33 -7.88 -4.47 -9.87
CA PHE A 33 -7.90 -4.05 -11.28
C PHE A 33 -6.49 -3.88 -11.85
N GLY A 34 -5.54 -3.44 -11.05
CA GLY A 34 -4.13 -3.38 -11.44
C GLY A 34 -3.59 -4.76 -11.78
N PHE A 35 -3.76 -5.71 -10.86
CA PHE A 35 -3.29 -7.08 -11.01
C PHE A 35 -3.96 -7.78 -12.20
N PHE A 36 -5.31 -7.85 -12.22
CA PHE A 36 -6.04 -8.50 -13.30
C PHE A 36 -5.96 -7.75 -14.62
N GLY A 37 -5.92 -6.41 -14.61
CA GLY A 37 -5.77 -5.61 -15.81
C GLY A 37 -4.43 -5.85 -16.51
N ILE A 38 -3.34 -5.98 -15.75
CA ILE A 38 -2.01 -6.34 -16.32
C ILE A 38 -2.03 -7.76 -16.87
N LEU A 39 -2.68 -8.70 -16.19
CA LEU A 39 -2.84 -10.07 -16.68
C LEU A 39 -3.63 -10.11 -18.00
N CYS A 40 -4.78 -9.44 -18.07
CA CYS A 40 -5.58 -9.33 -19.28
C CYS A 40 -4.80 -8.64 -20.42
N ALA A 41 -4.04 -7.58 -20.12
CA ALA A 41 -3.24 -6.89 -21.13
C ALA A 41 -2.10 -7.77 -21.68
N LYS A 42 -1.57 -8.70 -20.88
CA LYS A 42 -0.44 -9.56 -21.27
C LYS A 42 -0.89 -10.88 -21.91
N TYR A 43 -2.05 -11.41 -21.51
CA TYR A 43 -2.53 -12.74 -21.89
C TYR A 43 -3.92 -12.74 -22.52
N GLY A 44 -4.50 -11.59 -22.82
CA GLY A 44 -5.81 -11.50 -23.49
C GLY A 44 -5.87 -12.26 -24.82
N ASP A 45 -4.73 -12.40 -25.50
CA ASP A 45 -4.62 -13.04 -26.81
C ASP A 45 -3.90 -14.41 -26.80
N ASN A 46 -3.24 -14.80 -25.71
CA ASN A 46 -2.45 -16.03 -25.61
C ASN A 46 -3.01 -16.96 -24.53
N SER A 47 -3.15 -18.26 -24.82
CA SER A 47 -3.44 -19.25 -23.79
C SER A 47 -2.33 -19.25 -22.74
N VAL A 48 -2.72 -19.29 -21.46
CA VAL A 48 -1.81 -19.39 -20.31
C VAL A 48 -1.27 -20.83 -20.24
N ASP A 49 -0.61 -21.32 -21.29
CA ASP A 49 -0.41 -22.77 -21.44
C ASP A 49 1.00 -23.27 -21.07
N ASP A 50 2.09 -22.55 -21.37
CA ASP A 50 3.41 -23.21 -21.27
C ASP A 50 4.28 -22.82 -20.06
N ARG A 51 3.98 -21.73 -19.36
CA ARG A 51 4.75 -21.31 -18.17
C ARG A 51 3.84 -20.68 -17.16
N LEU A 52 3.59 -21.37 -16.05
CA LEU A 52 2.87 -20.80 -14.92
C LEU A 52 3.56 -19.50 -14.48
N ILE A 53 2.82 -18.40 -14.53
CA ILE A 53 3.37 -17.07 -14.31
C ILE A 53 3.43 -16.82 -12.81
N TRP A 54 4.64 -16.76 -12.31
CA TRP A 54 4.87 -16.30 -10.96
C TRP A 54 4.48 -14.83 -10.84
N HIS A 55 3.80 -14.45 -9.76
CA HIS A 55 3.44 -13.04 -9.52
C HIS A 55 4.66 -12.11 -9.61
N PHE A 56 5.85 -12.51 -9.12
CA PHE A 56 7.07 -11.71 -9.29
C PHE A 56 7.44 -11.43 -10.77
N MET A 57 7.03 -12.29 -11.72
CA MET A 57 7.26 -12.07 -13.16
C MET A 57 6.34 -11.01 -13.76
N LEU A 58 5.30 -10.55 -13.06
CA LEU A 58 4.47 -9.41 -13.47
C LEU A 58 5.15 -8.06 -13.17
N TYR A 59 6.22 -8.07 -12.37
CA TYR A 59 7.00 -6.87 -12.04
C TYR A 59 7.99 -6.50 -13.15
N PHE A 60 8.37 -7.48 -13.97
CA PHE A 60 9.34 -7.34 -15.05
C PHE A 60 8.67 -7.68 -16.37
N LYS A 61 8.38 -6.65 -17.18
CA LYS A 61 7.83 -6.79 -18.53
C LYS A 61 8.83 -7.59 -19.35
N GLY A 62 8.46 -8.82 -19.73
CA GLY A 62 9.32 -9.67 -20.53
C GLY A 62 10.60 -10.09 -19.82
N TYR A 63 10.49 -10.76 -18.66
CA TYR A 63 11.62 -11.57 -18.19
C TYR A 63 11.83 -12.74 -19.18
N ASP A 64 12.56 -12.45 -20.25
CA ASP A 64 13.31 -13.43 -20.99
C ASP A 64 14.68 -13.49 -20.30
N PRO A 65 15.14 -14.64 -19.78
CA PRO A 65 16.42 -14.75 -19.08
C PRO A 65 17.63 -14.31 -19.92
N GLU A 66 17.44 -14.08 -21.22
CA GLU A 66 18.46 -13.68 -22.20
C GLU A 66 18.52 -12.16 -22.46
N THR A 67 17.54 -11.36 -21.99
CA THR A 67 17.52 -9.91 -22.25
C THR A 67 17.80 -9.08 -21.00
N PRO A 68 18.70 -8.08 -21.06
CA PRO A 68 19.00 -7.23 -19.91
C PRO A 68 17.80 -6.33 -19.56
N LEU A 69 17.39 -6.35 -18.29
CA LEU A 69 16.30 -5.51 -17.76
C LEU A 69 16.49 -4.04 -18.16
N LYS A 70 15.56 -3.47 -18.92
CA LYS A 70 15.48 -2.02 -19.10
C LYS A 70 14.59 -1.42 -18.02
N VAL A 71 14.90 -0.21 -17.57
CA VAL A 71 14.11 0.51 -16.54
C VAL A 71 12.65 0.72 -16.99
N TRP A 72 12.42 0.81 -18.30
CA TRP A 72 11.09 0.92 -18.91
C TRP A 72 10.31 -0.40 -18.95
N ASP A 73 10.94 -1.52 -18.58
CA ASP A 73 10.31 -2.83 -18.42
C ASP A 73 9.77 -3.03 -17.00
N PHE A 74 9.86 -2.05 -16.11
CA PHE A 74 9.10 -2.11 -14.85
C PHE A 74 7.60 -2.17 -15.18
N GLY A 75 6.97 -3.29 -14.84
CA GLY A 75 5.56 -3.53 -15.07
C GLY A 75 4.68 -2.51 -14.33
N GLY A 76 3.39 -2.43 -14.68
CA GLY A 76 2.44 -1.56 -13.98
C GLY A 76 2.27 -1.90 -12.50
N MET A 77 2.50 -3.16 -12.12
CA MET A 77 2.26 -3.67 -10.77
C MET A 77 3.13 -3.00 -9.69
N PRO A 78 4.46 -2.89 -9.85
CA PRO A 78 5.29 -2.18 -8.88
C PRO A 78 4.88 -0.72 -8.68
N LEU A 79 4.50 -0.01 -9.76
CA LEU A 79 4.07 1.37 -9.67
C LEU A 79 2.74 1.48 -8.90
N ILE A 80 1.81 0.55 -9.12
CA ILE A 80 0.54 0.49 -8.39
C ILE A 80 0.78 0.25 -6.91
N LEU A 81 1.63 -0.70 -6.53
CA LEU A 81 1.95 -0.96 -5.11
C LEU A 81 2.62 0.25 -4.44
N ILE A 82 3.53 0.93 -5.14
CA ILE A 82 4.15 2.17 -4.64
C ILE A 82 3.09 3.26 -4.44
N LEU A 83 2.18 3.46 -5.40
CA LEU A 83 1.11 4.47 -5.28
C LEU A 83 0.14 4.16 -4.15
N ILE A 84 -0.23 2.89 -3.97
CA ILE A 84 -1.07 2.42 -2.87
C ILE A 84 -0.38 2.76 -1.54
N GLY A 85 0.87 2.34 -1.35
CA GLY A 85 1.64 2.64 -0.14
C GLY A 85 1.76 4.15 0.14
N PHE A 86 2.06 4.93 -0.91
CA PHE A 86 2.12 6.38 -0.84
C PHE A 86 0.81 6.99 -0.35
N PHE A 87 -0.31 6.58 -0.94
CA PHE A 87 -1.62 7.17 -0.66
C PHE A 87 -2.08 6.88 0.78
N PHE A 88 -1.83 5.68 1.30
CA PHE A 88 -2.14 5.34 2.70
C PHE A 88 -1.43 6.24 3.71
N VAL A 89 -0.15 6.57 3.46
CA VAL A 89 0.62 7.41 4.38
C VAL A 89 0.36 8.89 4.19
N TYR A 90 0.22 9.34 2.94
CA TYR A 90 0.01 10.76 2.63
C TYR A 90 -1.33 11.27 3.17
N ARG A 91 -2.38 10.43 3.09
CA ARG A 91 -3.74 10.80 3.44
C ARG A 91 -4.02 10.80 4.94
N GLU A 92 -3.37 9.92 5.71
CA GLU A 92 -3.61 9.84 7.15
C GLU A 92 -3.08 11.07 7.89
N GLU A 93 -3.78 11.53 8.92
CA GLU A 93 -3.35 12.69 9.73
C GLU A 93 -2.05 12.40 10.49
N ILE A 94 -1.92 11.19 11.01
CA ILE A 94 -0.71 10.69 11.67
C ILE A 94 -0.11 9.60 10.78
N SER A 95 1.11 9.84 10.28
CA SER A 95 1.75 8.94 9.31
C SER A 95 1.94 7.51 9.83
N LEU A 96 2.08 7.32 11.15
CA LEU A 96 2.17 6.01 11.78
C LEU A 96 0.91 5.15 11.51
N TYR A 97 -0.29 5.77 11.49
CA TYR A 97 -1.50 5.05 11.12
C TYR A 97 -1.47 4.64 9.65
N GLY A 98 -0.92 5.46 8.77
CA GLY A 98 -0.71 5.10 7.36
C GLY A 98 0.13 3.83 7.20
N PHE A 99 1.27 3.74 7.90
CA PHE A 99 2.10 2.54 7.91
C PHE A 99 1.37 1.31 8.46
N LYS A 100 0.50 1.49 9.46
CA LYS A 100 -0.36 0.41 9.98
C LYS A 100 -1.32 -0.12 8.92
N HIS A 101 -1.92 0.75 8.10
CA HIS A 101 -2.77 0.32 6.98
C HIS A 101 -1.98 -0.43 5.92
N VAL A 102 -0.76 -0.01 5.62
CA VAL A 102 0.14 -0.72 4.68
C VAL A 102 0.42 -2.15 5.16
N LEU A 103 0.67 -2.34 6.46
CA LEU A 103 0.83 -3.67 7.06
C LEU A 103 -0.40 -4.56 6.90
N TYR A 104 -1.62 -3.99 7.02
CA TYR A 104 -2.86 -4.75 6.81
C TYR A 104 -3.11 -5.11 5.34
N ILE A 105 -2.55 -4.35 4.40
CA ILE A 105 -2.73 -4.57 2.97
C ILE A 105 -1.69 -5.52 2.40
N LEU A 106 -0.55 -5.66 3.06
CA LEU A 106 0.52 -6.60 2.70
C LEU A 106 0.06 -8.02 2.33
N PRO A 107 -0.88 -8.68 3.05
CA PRO A 107 -1.34 -10.01 2.65
C PRO A 107 -2.25 -10.02 1.42
N LEU A 108 -2.82 -8.88 1.00
CA LEU A 108 -3.78 -8.83 -0.12
C LEU A 108 -3.14 -9.19 -1.48
N PRO A 109 -1.98 -8.64 -1.90
CA PRO A 109 -1.26 -9.10 -3.09
C PRO A 109 -1.05 -10.61 -3.12
N THR A 110 -0.65 -11.17 -1.97
CA THR A 110 -0.43 -12.62 -1.82
C THR A 110 -1.73 -13.40 -2.00
N LEU A 111 -2.83 -12.96 -1.37
CA LEU A 111 -4.15 -13.59 -1.53
C LEU A 111 -4.65 -13.53 -2.97
N ILE A 112 -4.46 -12.40 -3.67
CA ILE A 112 -4.86 -12.26 -5.06
C ILE A 112 -4.04 -13.18 -5.96
N SER A 113 -2.73 -13.31 -5.72
CA SER A 113 -1.91 -14.29 -6.44
C SER A 113 -2.34 -15.74 -6.18
N LEU A 114 -2.79 -16.06 -4.97
CA LEU A 114 -3.30 -17.38 -4.63
C LEU A 114 -4.63 -17.66 -5.36
N ILE A 115 -5.53 -16.68 -5.41
CA ILE A 115 -6.79 -16.77 -6.19
C ILE A 115 -6.46 -16.97 -7.67
N TRP A 116 -5.48 -16.24 -8.20
CA TRP A 116 -5.02 -16.41 -9.57
C TRP A 116 -4.51 -17.81 -9.87
N TYR A 117 -3.62 -18.36 -9.02
CA TYR A 117 -3.15 -19.73 -9.20
C TYR A 117 -4.27 -20.74 -9.09
N TRP A 118 -5.20 -20.54 -8.15
CA TRP A 118 -6.33 -21.45 -7.99
C TRP A 118 -7.23 -21.46 -9.24
N ILE A 119 -7.50 -20.30 -9.85
CA ILE A 119 -8.29 -20.21 -11.08
C ILE A 119 -7.58 -20.90 -12.25
N ASN A 120 -6.27 -20.72 -12.41
CA ASN A 120 -5.53 -21.26 -13.55
C ASN A 120 -5.21 -22.75 -13.42
N LEU A 121 -4.90 -23.23 -12.21
CA LEU A 121 -4.52 -24.63 -11.97
C LEU A 121 -5.71 -25.50 -11.58
N ASN A 122 -6.86 -24.89 -11.31
CA ASN A 122 -8.04 -25.53 -10.74
C ASN A 122 -7.74 -26.34 -9.45
N ASN A 123 -6.64 -26.00 -8.76
CA ASN A 123 -6.16 -26.72 -7.59
C ASN A 123 -5.53 -25.73 -6.58
N LEU A 124 -6.21 -25.57 -5.44
CA LEU A 124 -5.77 -24.67 -4.37
C LEU A 124 -4.48 -25.15 -3.69
N SER A 125 -4.30 -26.47 -3.54
CA SER A 125 -3.11 -27.03 -2.88
C SER A 125 -1.84 -26.74 -3.67
N GLU A 126 -1.96 -26.77 -5.00
CA GLU A 126 -0.86 -26.44 -5.89
C GLU A 126 -0.53 -24.94 -5.83
N GLY A 127 -1.55 -24.06 -5.83
CA GLY A 127 -1.35 -22.63 -5.62
C GLY A 127 -0.66 -22.28 -4.30
N LEU A 128 -1.00 -22.98 -3.21
CA LEU A 128 -0.33 -22.83 -1.92
C LEU A 128 1.12 -23.32 -1.97
N ARG A 129 1.36 -24.48 -2.60
CA ARG A 129 2.72 -25.01 -2.81
C ARG A 129 3.58 -24.05 -3.61
N LEU A 130 3.01 -23.39 -4.61
CA LEU A 130 3.75 -22.43 -5.41
C LEU A 130 4.06 -21.18 -4.58
N GLN A 131 3.05 -20.57 -3.95
CA GLN A 131 3.22 -19.31 -3.23
C GLN A 131 4.08 -19.43 -1.96
N PHE A 132 4.01 -20.56 -1.25
CA PHE A 132 4.70 -20.75 0.04
C PHE A 132 5.72 -21.89 0.05
N GLY A 133 5.73 -22.77 -0.96
CA GLY A 133 6.66 -23.90 -1.05
C GLY A 133 7.85 -23.66 -1.98
N THR A 134 7.96 -22.48 -2.60
CA THR A 134 9.06 -22.16 -3.51
C THR A 134 9.75 -20.84 -3.16
N LEU A 135 11.04 -20.74 -3.50
CA LEU A 135 11.83 -19.51 -3.34
C LEU A 135 11.20 -18.33 -4.09
N ASN A 136 10.66 -18.59 -5.28
CA ASN A 136 10.00 -17.60 -6.12
C ASN A 136 8.75 -16.99 -5.47
N GLY A 137 7.96 -17.81 -4.76
CA GLY A 137 6.82 -17.36 -3.98
C GLY A 137 7.25 -16.42 -2.84
N TYR A 138 8.28 -16.79 -2.08
CA TYR A 138 8.83 -15.92 -1.03
C TYR A 138 9.43 -14.62 -1.57
N LEU A 139 10.16 -14.67 -2.69
CA LEU A 139 10.70 -13.48 -3.35
C LEU A 139 9.58 -12.52 -3.76
N THR A 140 8.45 -13.04 -4.25
CA THR A 140 7.26 -12.23 -4.55
C THR A 140 6.81 -11.46 -3.30
N ILE A 141 6.60 -12.16 -2.18
CA ILE A 141 6.11 -11.53 -0.93
C ILE A 141 7.08 -10.44 -0.44
N ILE A 142 8.38 -10.69 -0.52
CA ILE A 142 9.41 -9.73 -0.14
C ILE A 142 9.36 -8.49 -1.05
N ILE A 143 9.28 -8.67 -2.37
CA ILE A 143 9.22 -7.57 -3.34
C ILE A 143 7.94 -6.75 -3.13
N ASP A 144 6.78 -7.40 -2.99
CA ASP A 144 5.50 -6.74 -2.70
C ASP A 144 5.61 -5.86 -1.45
N SER A 145 6.24 -6.42 -0.41
CA SER A 145 6.48 -5.72 0.85
C SER A 145 7.36 -4.49 0.66
N LEU A 146 8.51 -4.66 0.01
CA LEU A 146 9.45 -3.57 -0.23
C LEU A 146 8.81 -2.44 -1.03
N LEU A 147 8.02 -2.75 -2.05
CA LEU A 147 7.36 -1.74 -2.89
C LEU A 147 6.29 -0.96 -2.12
N LEU A 148 5.46 -1.65 -1.34
CA LEU A 148 4.46 -1.02 -0.47
C LEU A 148 5.12 -0.11 0.58
N PHE A 149 6.18 -0.59 1.25
CA PHE A 149 6.92 0.21 2.22
C PHE A 149 7.67 1.37 1.58
N PHE A 150 8.20 1.19 0.38
CA PHE A 150 8.87 2.24 -0.38
C PHE A 150 7.89 3.37 -0.73
N GLY A 151 6.71 3.02 -1.24
CA GLY A 151 5.63 3.98 -1.45
C GLY A 151 5.23 4.71 -0.17
N ALA A 152 5.05 3.97 0.92
CA ALA A 152 4.73 4.51 2.25
C ALA A 152 5.78 5.52 2.74
N PHE A 153 7.06 5.21 2.53
CA PHE A 153 8.18 6.08 2.87
C PHE A 153 8.19 7.38 2.03
N ILE A 154 7.93 7.28 0.72
CA ILE A 154 7.78 8.46 -0.14
C ILE A 154 6.63 9.34 0.37
N GLY A 155 5.48 8.74 0.70
CA GLY A 155 4.33 9.44 1.24
C GLY A 155 4.64 10.20 2.54
N TYR A 156 5.39 9.55 3.43
CA TYR A 156 5.88 10.17 4.65
C TYR A 156 6.78 11.38 4.37
N LYS A 157 7.79 11.23 3.50
CA LYS A 157 8.75 12.30 3.18
C LYS A 157 8.08 13.50 2.52
N ILE A 158 7.19 13.27 1.56
CA ILE A 158 6.44 14.34 0.89
C ILE A 158 5.56 15.06 1.92
N LYS A 159 4.89 14.32 2.81
CA LYS A 159 4.06 14.94 3.85
C LYS A 159 4.88 15.78 4.83
N GLN A 160 6.04 15.30 5.26
CA GLN A 160 6.97 16.10 6.06
C GLN A 160 7.35 17.41 5.37
N TYR A 161 7.66 17.34 4.07
CA TYR A 161 8.00 18.50 3.27
C TYR A 161 6.85 19.52 3.16
N VAL A 162 5.62 19.05 2.93
CA VAL A 162 4.43 19.92 2.87
C VAL A 162 4.19 20.62 4.19
N LEU A 163 4.24 19.89 5.31
CA LEU A 163 4.06 20.46 6.65
C LEU A 163 5.18 21.45 7.03
N PHE A 164 6.40 21.20 6.58
CA PHE A 164 7.53 22.12 6.71
C PHE A 164 7.26 23.41 5.92
N LYS A 165 6.85 23.30 4.65
CA LYS A 165 6.52 24.45 3.80
C LYS A 165 5.36 25.29 4.34
N GLN A 166 4.39 24.67 5.00
CA GLN A 166 3.26 25.34 5.65
C GLN A 166 3.61 25.98 7.00
N GLY A 167 4.85 25.84 7.49
CA GLY A 167 5.28 26.40 8.78
C GLY A 167 4.66 25.70 10.00
N VAL A 168 4.06 24.51 9.82
CA VAL A 168 3.40 23.75 10.90
C VAL A 168 4.42 22.94 11.69
N ILE A 169 5.54 22.54 11.06
CA ILE A 169 6.67 21.93 11.76
C ILE A 169 7.60 23.04 12.26
N PHE A 170 7.27 23.62 13.40
CA PHE A 170 8.30 24.19 14.26
C PHE A 170 8.94 23.04 15.04
N PRO A 171 10.26 22.84 14.97
CA PRO A 171 10.94 21.99 15.95
C PRO A 171 10.69 22.59 17.34
N ASN A 172 9.90 21.87 18.12
CA ASN A 172 9.81 21.87 19.57
C ASN A 172 10.47 23.09 20.27
N ARG A 173 9.77 24.23 20.35
CA ARG A 173 10.17 25.40 21.17
C ARG A 173 10.00 25.18 22.67
N LYS A 174 9.96 23.93 23.16
CA LYS A 174 9.83 23.62 24.60
C LYS A 174 11.12 23.73 25.40
N TYR A 175 12.21 24.23 24.82
CA TYR A 175 13.48 24.44 25.54
C TYR A 175 13.99 25.90 25.56
N LEU A 176 13.17 26.89 25.16
CA LEU A 176 13.61 28.30 25.14
C LEU A 176 12.83 29.23 26.07
N THR A 177 12.13 28.68 27.07
CA THR A 177 11.47 29.47 28.11
C THR A 177 11.75 28.90 29.49
N THR A 178 13.00 28.97 29.96
CA THR A 178 13.30 28.87 31.40
C THR A 178 14.69 29.41 31.77
N SER A 179 15.06 30.59 31.29
CA SER A 179 16.16 31.37 31.89
C SER A 179 16.17 32.80 31.39
N THR A 180 15.09 33.54 31.63
CA THR A 180 15.15 35.02 31.67
C THR A 180 14.02 35.55 32.54
N THR A 181 14.05 35.17 33.82
CA THR A 181 13.42 35.93 34.89
C THR A 181 14.51 36.55 35.74
N MET A 182 14.52 37.88 35.72
CA MET A 182 14.97 38.80 36.77
C MET A 182 16.44 38.75 37.19
N ILE A 183 17.22 39.74 36.72
CA ILE A 183 17.76 40.82 37.57
C ILE A 183 17.66 42.13 36.79
#